data_AF-A0AAC9UIJ0-F1
#
_entry.id   AF-A0AAC9UIJ0-F1
#
_cell.length_a   1.000
_cell.length_b   1.000
_cell.length_c   1.000
_cell.angle_alpha   90.00
_cell.angle_beta   90.00
_cell.angle_gamma   90.00
#
_symmetry.space_group_name_H-M   'P 1'
#
loop_
_entity.id
_entity.type
_entity.pdbx_description
1 polymer ?
#
loop_
_entity_poly.entity_id
_entity_poly.type
_entity_poly.pdbx_seq_one_letter_code
_entity_poly.pdbx_strand_id
1 'polypeptide(L)' 'MAKVLKAKEHDIGGLNVKRVLPHQEKRMVGPFVFFDQMGPNNFPEIRIKLTPIYA' A
#
# COMPACT_ATOMS: atom_id res chain seq x y z
N MET A 1 22.11 10.12 -15.64
CA MET A 1 22.23 8.68 -15.32
C MET A 1 20.97 8.20 -14.62
N ALA A 2 20.60 6.93 -14.79
CA ALA A 2 19.51 6.32 -14.05
C ALA A 2 19.87 6.20 -12.56
N LYS A 3 18.87 6.30 -11.67
CA LYS A 3 19.04 6.20 -10.22
C LYS A 3 18.02 5.24 -9.64
N VAL A 4 18.48 4.33 -8.78
CA VAL A 4 17.60 3.42 -8.03
C VAL A 4 17.18 4.11 -6.75
N LEU A 5 15.87 4.22 -6.53
CA LEU A 5 15.29 4.76 -5.30
C LEU A 5 14.89 3.61 -4.36
N LYS A 6 15.16 3.76 -3.07
CA LYS A 6 14.68 2.80 -2.05
C LYS A 6 13.33 3.25 -1.52
N ALA A 7 12.38 2.32 -1.45
CA ALA A 7 11.09 2.58 -0.81
C ALA A 7 11.25 2.66 0.72
N LYS A 8 10.37 3.44 1.37
CA LYS A 8 10.27 3.53 2.83
C LYS A 8 8.88 3.14 3.30
N GLU A 9 8.79 2.50 4.46
CA GLU A 9 7.52 2.13 5.06
C GLU A 9 6.78 3.39 5.56
N HIS A 10 5.47 3.44 5.33
CA HIS A 10 4.58 4.49 5.81
C HIS A 10 3.27 3.87 6.29
N ASP A 11 2.75 4.37 7.40
CA ASP A 11 1.38 4.11 7.83
C ASP A 11 0.44 5.15 7.18
N ILE A 12 -0.62 4.67 6.54
CA ILE A 12 -1.67 5.50 5.92
C ILE A 12 -3.04 5.31 6.59
N GLY A 13 -3.07 4.91 7.86
CA GLY A 13 -4.30 4.72 8.64
C GLY A 13 -4.53 3.27 9.02
N GLY A 14 -3.54 2.63 9.63
CA GLY A 14 -3.55 1.21 9.98
C GLY A 14 -3.14 0.28 8.83
N LEU A 15 -2.64 0.85 7.73
CA LEU A 15 -2.13 0.13 6.57
C LEU A 15 -0.68 0.52 6.33
N ASN A 16 0.23 -0.44 6.48
CA ASN A 16 1.63 -0.24 6.13
C ASN A 16 1.82 -0.39 4.62
N VAL A 17 2.41 0.63 4.02
CA VAL A 17 2.74 0.68 2.58
C VAL A 17 4.21 1.00 2.38
N LYS A 18 4.75 0.64 1.23
CA LYS A 18 6.11 1.02 0.82
C LYS A 18 6.03 2.18 -0.17
N ARG A 19 6.37 3.39 0.28
CA ARG A 19 6.37 4.61 -0.52
C ARG A 19 7.71 4.81 -1.23
N VAL A 20 7.67 4.95 -2.56
CA VAL A 20 8.85 5.28 -3.39
C VAL A 20 8.88 6.76 -3.74
N LEU A 21 7.73 7.38 -4.00
CA LEU A 21 7.62 8.81 -4.30
C LEU A 21 6.64 9.51 -3.33
N PRO A 22 6.95 10.75 -2.88
CA PRO A 22 8.16 11.52 -3.18
C PRO A 22 9.40 10.98 -2.44
N HIS A 23 10.55 10.96 -3.12
CA HIS A 23 11.85 10.68 -2.51
C HIS A 23 12.69 11.96 -2.41
N GLN A 24 13.57 12.06 -1.41
CA GLN A 24 14.43 13.24 -1.21
C GLN A 24 15.26 13.58 -2.47
N GLU A 25 15.68 12.55 -3.19
CA GLU A 25 16.53 12.66 -4.38
C GLU A 25 15.73 12.82 -5.68
N LYS A 26 14.43 12.51 -5.66
CA LYS A 26 13.54 12.56 -6.82
C LYS A 26 12.10 12.69 -6.34
N ARG A 27 11.54 13.89 -6.46
CA ARG A 27 10.17 14.18 -6.02
C ARG A 27 9.09 13.64 -6.97
N MET A 28 9.40 13.52 -8.27
CA MET A 28 8.45 13.10 -9.31
C MET A 28 9.13 12.41 -10.50
N VAL A 29 8.36 11.62 -11.25
CA VAL A 29 8.74 11.03 -12.54
C VAL A 29 7.63 11.33 -13.55
N GLY A 30 7.88 12.26 -14.49
CA GLY A 30 6.82 12.72 -15.41
C GLY A 30 5.60 13.22 -14.63
N PRO A 31 4.36 12.77 -14.93
CA PRO A 31 3.16 13.18 -14.19
C PRO A 31 3.02 12.51 -12.81
N PHE A 32 3.88 11.56 -12.45
CA PHE A 32 3.77 10.80 -11.21
C PHE A 32 4.51 11.48 -10.06
N VAL A 33 3.76 12.01 -9.09
CA VAL A 33 4.28 12.70 -7.89
C VAL A 33 4.19 11.87 -6.61
N PHE A 34 3.49 10.74 -6.66
CA PHE A 34 3.21 9.88 -5.53
C PHE A 34 3.14 8.42 -5.99
N PHE A 35 3.78 7.51 -5.27
CA PHE A 35 3.81 6.09 -5.65
C PHE A 35 4.04 5.20 -4.43
N ASP A 36 3.02 4.42 -4.09
CA ASP A 36 3.00 3.49 -2.95
C ASP A 36 2.75 2.06 -3.45
N GLN A 37 3.52 1.10 -2.94
CA GLN A 37 3.22 -0.32 -3.05
C GLN A 37 2.48 -0.75 -1.78
N MET A 38 1.26 -1.25 -1.96
CA MET A 38 0.47 -1.88 -0.90
C MET A 38 0.76 -3.39 -0.86
N GLY A 39 0.91 -3.95 0.34
CA GLY A 39 1.06 -5.39 0.54
C GLY A 39 2.46 -5.97 0.28
N PRO A 40 2.59 -7.31 0.22
CA PRO A 40 1.51 -8.30 0.16
C PRO A 40 0.79 -8.47 1.50
N ASN A 41 -0.55 -8.44 1.48
CA ASN A 41 -1.37 -8.67 2.67
C ASN A 41 -2.23 -9.92 2.47
N ASN A 42 -2.21 -10.81 3.46
CA ASN A 42 -3.19 -11.88 3.59
C ASN A 42 -4.32 -11.37 4.48
N PHE A 43 -5.34 -10.77 3.88
CA PHE A 43 -6.54 -10.41 4.62
C PHE A 43 -7.34 -11.68 4.91
N PRO A 44 -7.72 -11.95 6.18
CA PRO A 44 -8.59 -13.08 6.48
C PRO A 44 -9.94 -12.87 5.76
N GLU A 45 -10.45 -13.91 5.11
CA GLU A 45 -11.81 -13.89 4.58
C GLU A 45 -12.79 -13.63 5.74
N ILE A 46 -13.43 -12.45 5.74
CA ILE A 46 -14.57 -12.21 6.64
C ILE A 46 -15.75 -12.99 6.06
N ARG A 47 -15.88 -14.25 6.46
CA ARG A 47 -17.04 -15.07 6.12
C ARG A 47 -18.16 -14.69 7.09
N ILE A 48 -19.11 -13.87 6.63
CA ILE A 48 -20.33 -13.60 7.37
C ILE A 48 -21.04 -14.95 7.54
N LYS A 49 -21.05 -15.47 8.78
CA LYS A 49 -21.87 -16.63 9.11
C LYS A 49 -23.32 -16.18 9.08
N LEU A 50 -23.99 -16.37 7.94
CA LEU A 50 -25.43 -16.34 7.87
C LEU A 50 -25.92 -17.58 8.64
N THR A 51 -26.21 -17.43 9.93
CA THR A 51 -27.02 -18.41 10.65
C THR A 51 -28.44 -18.31 10.12
N PRO A 52 -29.02 -19.37 9.51
CA PRO A 52 -30.42 -19.35 9.12
C PRO A 52 -31.29 -19.24 10.37
N ILE A 53 -32.23 -18.28 10.36
CA ILE A 53 -33.12 -17.93 11.50
C ILE A 53 -34.30 -18.91 11.64
N TYR A 54 -34.33 -19.99 10.86
CA TYR A 54 -35.41 -20.99 10.91
C TYR A 54 -34.82 -22.39 11.00
N ALA A 55 -34.50 -22.82 12.23
CA ALA A 55 -34.34 -24.22 12.61
C ALA A 55 -35.12 -24.44 13.90
#